data_AF-A0A1L7CPA1-F1
#
_entry.id   AF-A0A1L7CPA1-F1
#
_cell.length_a   1.000
_cell.length_b   1.000
_cell.length_c   1.000
_cell.angle_alpha   90.00
_cell.angle_beta   90.00
_cell.angle_gamma   90.00
#
_symmetry.space_group_name_H-M   'P 1'
#
loop_
_entity.id
_entity.type
_entity.pdbx_description
1 polymer ?
#
loop_
_entity_poly.entity_id
_entity_poly.type
_entity_poly.pdbx_seq_one_letter_code
_entity_poly.pdbx_strand_id
1 'polypeptide(L)'
;MDEKIAYGRQLIDDAKQRSSQVSEAERKRALIIFNYSNGTARVAGDTPFFGYYWLQTANAKNAAEGTSQGLAPVNAEQILAWDPDAVLIGGAGQANLTVDQVLNNSAEGLDLSGLRAVKDKQVYSNELGMWSWFIPNPDAPLVANWLGKTLYPDEFSDVDLVKQVKEYYKKIYNFDLSDDQAQDILRGSTS
;
A
#
# COMPACT_ATOMS: atom_id res chain seq x y z
N MET A 1 -3.48 -20.90 -18.75
CA MET A 1 -2.77 -20.50 -17.51
C MET A 1 -1.68 -19.50 -17.84
N ASP A 2 -0.85 -19.79 -18.84
CA ASP A 2 0.27 -18.93 -19.27
C ASP A 2 -0.14 -17.51 -19.66
N GLU A 3 -1.24 -17.33 -20.39
CA GLU A 3 -1.77 -16.00 -20.74
C GLU A 3 -2.20 -15.17 -19.52
N LYS A 4 -2.73 -15.82 -18.48
CA LYS A 4 -3.13 -15.16 -17.23
C LYS A 4 -1.88 -14.72 -16.45
N ILE A 5 -0.87 -15.58 -16.38
CA ILE A 5 0.43 -15.26 -15.78
C ILE A 5 1.12 -14.12 -16.52
N ALA A 6 1.13 -14.17 -17.85
CA ALA A 6 1.71 -13.12 -18.70
C ALA A 6 1.00 -11.77 -18.49
N TYR A 7 -0.34 -11.78 -18.43
CA TYR A 7 -1.11 -10.56 -18.17
C TYR A 7 -0.81 -9.96 -16.78
N GLY A 8 -0.75 -10.80 -15.74
CA GLY A 8 -0.37 -10.33 -14.41
C GLY A 8 1.04 -9.72 -14.38
N ARG A 9 2.01 -10.35 -15.06
CA ARG A 9 3.38 -9.79 -15.19
C ARG A 9 3.39 -8.46 -15.93
N GLN A 10 2.64 -8.34 -17.03
CA GLN A 10 2.54 -7.10 -17.79
C GLN A 10 2.08 -5.92 -16.92
N LEU A 11 1.08 -6.12 -16.06
CA LEU A 11 0.60 -5.07 -15.15
C LEU A 11 1.65 -4.68 -14.10
N ILE A 12 2.43 -5.64 -13.59
CA ILE A 12 3.52 -5.38 -12.64
C ILE A 12 4.66 -4.61 -13.34
N ASP A 13 5.03 -5.03 -14.54
CA ASP A 13 6.12 -4.42 -15.30
C ASP A 13 5.76 -3.00 -15.76
N ASP A 14 4.50 -2.75 -16.14
CA ASP A 14 3.97 -1.40 -16.42
C ASP A 14 4.10 -0.49 -15.19
N ALA A 15 3.65 -0.95 -14.01
CA ALA A 15 3.76 -0.19 -12.78
C ALA A 15 5.23 0.10 -12.39
N LYS A 16 6.14 -0.86 -12.59
CA LYS A 16 7.58 -0.66 -12.36
C LYS A 16 8.18 0.34 -13.35
N GLN A 17 7.81 0.24 -14.62
CA GLN A 17 8.30 1.14 -15.66
C GLN A 17 7.91 2.58 -15.35
N ARG A 18 6.64 2.82 -15.00
CA ARG A 18 6.13 4.15 -14.58
C ARG A 18 6.85 4.64 -13.34
N SER A 19 6.91 3.82 -12.29
CA SER A 19 7.58 4.19 -11.03
C SER A 19 9.07 4.47 -11.21
N SER A 20 9.73 3.86 -12.22
CA SER A 20 11.14 4.12 -12.50
C SER A 20 11.42 5.49 -13.14
N GLN A 21 10.39 6.20 -13.63
CA GLN A 21 10.52 7.58 -14.11
C GLN A 21 10.68 8.58 -12.96
N VAL A 22 10.27 8.19 -11.73
CA VAL A 22 10.40 9.01 -10.54
C VAL A 22 11.88 9.17 -10.17
N SER A 23 12.33 10.42 -10.15
CA SER A 23 13.70 10.76 -9.76
C SER A 23 13.98 10.42 -8.30
N GLU A 24 15.26 10.21 -7.93
CA GLU A 24 15.64 9.87 -6.56
C GLU A 24 15.18 10.91 -5.52
N ALA A 25 15.14 12.19 -5.92
CA ALA A 25 14.69 13.29 -5.08
C ALA A 25 13.19 13.28 -4.83
N GLU A 26 12.40 12.74 -5.75
CA GLU A 26 10.94 12.70 -5.70
C GLU A 26 10.38 11.40 -5.12
N ARG A 27 11.23 10.37 -4.94
CA ARG A 27 10.82 9.11 -4.33
C ARG A 27 10.21 9.35 -2.96
N LYS A 28 8.94 8.96 -2.81
CA LYS A 28 8.23 9.02 -1.54
C LYS A 28 8.90 8.09 -0.55
N ARG A 29 9.06 8.57 0.68
CA ARG A 29 9.40 7.71 1.81
C ARG A 29 8.13 7.19 2.45
N ALA A 30 7.87 5.91 2.26
CA ALA A 30 6.63 5.27 2.70
C ALA A 30 6.89 4.30 3.85
N LEU A 31 5.92 4.22 4.77
CA LEU A 31 5.89 3.24 5.84
C LEU A 31 4.72 2.27 5.62
N ILE A 32 4.98 0.96 5.62
CA ILE A 32 3.91 -0.05 5.62
C ILE A 32 3.72 -0.58 7.04
N ILE A 33 2.54 -0.38 7.62
CA ILE A 33 2.11 -0.94 8.91
C ILE A 33 1.26 -2.19 8.64
N PHE A 34 1.78 -3.36 8.97
CA PHE A 34 1.08 -4.63 8.79
C PHE A 34 0.03 -4.89 9.85
N ASN A 35 0.37 -4.59 11.11
CA ASN A 35 -0.58 -4.59 12.21
C ASN A 35 -0.15 -3.71 13.37
N TYR A 36 -1.09 -3.46 14.26
CA TYR A 36 -0.91 -2.70 15.48
C TYR A 36 -1.58 -3.40 16.66
N SER A 37 -0.85 -3.53 17.77
CA SER A 37 -1.36 -4.10 19.01
C SER A 37 -0.57 -3.56 20.21
N ASN A 38 -1.29 -3.14 21.26
CA ASN A 38 -0.71 -2.77 22.56
C ASN A 38 0.47 -1.78 22.45
N GLY A 39 0.33 -0.67 21.72
CA GLY A 39 1.38 0.34 21.58
C GLY A 39 2.51 -0.03 20.61
N THR A 40 2.44 -1.20 19.98
CA THR A 40 3.47 -1.67 19.03
C THR A 40 2.89 -1.85 17.64
N ALA A 41 3.47 -1.14 16.67
CA ALA A 41 3.25 -1.36 15.26
C ALA A 41 4.25 -2.40 14.72
N ARG A 42 3.80 -3.28 13.83
CA ARG A 42 4.67 -4.15 13.03
C ARG A 42 4.79 -3.57 11.64
N VAL A 43 5.99 -3.16 11.26
CA VAL A 43 6.23 -2.45 10.00
C VAL A 43 7.10 -3.26 9.04
N ALA A 44 6.99 -3.00 7.75
CA ALA A 44 7.90 -3.54 6.74
C ALA A 44 9.32 -3.01 7.00
N GLY A 45 10.18 -3.83 7.60
CA GLY A 45 11.55 -3.42 7.90
C GLY A 45 12.50 -3.64 6.72
N ASP A 46 13.80 -3.60 7.03
CA ASP A 46 14.87 -3.57 6.01
C ASP A 46 15.34 -4.96 5.56
N THR A 47 14.96 -6.03 6.26
CA THR A 47 15.18 -7.39 5.76
C THR A 47 14.10 -7.74 4.73
N PRO A 48 14.44 -8.36 3.58
CA PRO A 48 13.45 -8.70 2.56
C PRO A 48 12.22 -9.43 3.12
N PHE A 49 11.10 -8.72 3.12
CA PHE A 49 9.77 -9.18 3.48
C PHE A 49 8.77 -8.61 2.48
N PHE A 50 7.52 -9.05 2.48
CA PHE A 50 6.55 -8.70 1.43
C PHE A 50 6.41 -7.18 1.23
N GLY A 51 6.36 -6.41 2.32
CA GLY A 51 6.30 -4.94 2.23
C GLY A 51 7.55 -4.32 1.59
N TYR A 52 8.73 -4.87 1.82
CA TYR A 52 9.97 -4.42 1.16
C TYR A 52 9.85 -4.56 -0.37
N TYR A 53 9.35 -5.71 -0.86
CA TYR A 53 9.16 -5.92 -2.30
C TYR A 53 8.14 -4.95 -2.91
N TRP A 54 7.09 -4.61 -2.17
CA TRP A 54 6.10 -3.62 -2.61
C TRP A 54 6.69 -2.23 -2.74
N LEU A 55 7.44 -1.78 -1.74
CA LEU A 55 8.13 -0.49 -1.78
C LEU A 55 9.16 -0.42 -2.92
N GLN A 56 9.92 -1.50 -3.15
CA GLN A 56 10.84 -1.58 -4.29
C GLN A 56 10.11 -1.56 -5.63
N THR A 57 8.98 -2.26 -5.75
CA THR A 57 8.17 -2.28 -6.98
C THR A 57 7.64 -0.90 -7.33
N ALA A 58 7.25 -0.12 -6.32
CA ALA A 58 6.83 1.27 -6.49
C ALA A 58 8.00 2.26 -6.49
N ASN A 59 9.26 1.83 -6.47
CA ASN A 59 10.42 2.74 -6.42
C ASN A 59 10.37 3.72 -5.23
N ALA A 60 9.83 3.30 -4.08
CA ALA A 60 9.68 4.09 -2.86
C ALA A 60 10.81 3.82 -1.85
N LYS A 61 11.16 4.82 -1.04
CA LYS A 61 12.11 4.67 0.07
C LYS A 61 11.38 4.06 1.27
N ASN A 62 11.98 3.06 1.91
CA ASN A 62 11.39 2.49 3.13
C ASN A 62 11.68 3.39 4.34
N ALA A 63 10.64 3.90 5.00
CA ALA A 63 10.79 4.69 6.21
C ALA A 63 11.43 3.91 7.37
N ALA A 64 11.28 2.59 7.38
CA ALA A 64 11.81 1.68 8.41
C ALA A 64 13.12 0.99 8.01
N GLU A 65 13.86 1.56 7.05
CA GLU A 65 15.24 1.14 6.73
C GLU A 65 16.12 1.12 8.00
N GLY A 66 17.05 0.16 8.09
CA GLY A 66 17.91 -0.03 9.26
C GLY A 66 17.33 -0.85 10.43
N THR A 67 16.04 -1.20 10.41
CA THR A 67 15.40 -2.01 11.48
C THR A 67 15.87 -3.49 11.54
N SER A 68 16.66 -3.95 10.57
CA SER A 68 17.31 -5.28 10.52
C SER A 68 16.37 -6.48 10.71
N GLN A 69 15.06 -6.29 10.51
CA GLN A 69 14.03 -7.32 10.57
C GLN A 69 13.07 -7.15 9.39
N GLY A 70 12.40 -8.22 8.97
CA GLY A 70 11.41 -8.13 7.89
C GLY A 70 10.09 -7.52 8.36
N LEU A 71 9.69 -7.88 9.58
CA LEU A 71 8.51 -7.35 10.25
C LEU A 71 8.94 -6.74 11.60
N ALA A 72 9.41 -5.50 11.56
CA ALA A 72 10.03 -4.84 12.70
C ALA A 72 8.98 -4.32 13.71
N PRO A 73 9.10 -4.62 15.01
CA PRO A 73 8.31 -3.95 16.04
C PRO A 73 8.83 -2.53 16.28
N VAL A 74 7.92 -1.55 16.24
CA VAL A 74 8.22 -0.15 16.53
C VAL A 74 7.11 0.51 17.33
N ASN A 75 7.45 1.58 18.04
CA ASN A 75 6.49 2.43 18.74
C ASN A 75 6.16 3.71 17.94
N ALA A 76 5.22 4.51 18.44
CA ALA A 76 4.82 5.77 17.81
C ALA A 76 5.98 6.78 17.69
N GLU A 77 6.83 6.88 18.73
CA GLU A 77 7.97 7.80 18.74
C GLU A 77 8.96 7.53 17.61
N GLN A 78 9.26 6.26 17.33
CA GLN A 78 10.11 5.87 16.21
C GLN A 78 9.49 6.25 14.87
N ILE A 79 8.18 6.03 14.70
CA ILE A 79 7.47 6.41 13.48
C ILE A 79 7.48 7.93 13.28
N LEU A 80 7.27 8.71 14.36
CA LEU A 80 7.34 10.16 14.36
C LEU A 80 8.75 10.68 14.04
N ALA A 81 9.78 10.05 14.59
CA ALA A 81 11.17 10.38 14.30
C ALA A 81 11.55 10.09 12.84
N TRP A 82 10.94 9.05 12.26
CA TRP A 82 11.06 8.82 10.83
C TRP A 82 10.34 9.93 10.07
N ASP A 83 9.05 10.22 10.30
CA ASP A 83 8.27 11.22 9.54
C ASP A 83 8.06 10.87 8.05
N PRO A 84 7.49 9.69 7.72
CA PRO A 84 7.23 9.27 6.35
C PRO A 84 6.34 10.26 5.58
N ASP A 85 6.49 10.28 4.26
CA ASP A 85 5.63 11.06 3.35
C ASP A 85 4.27 10.38 3.13
N ALA A 86 4.20 9.05 3.31
CA ALA A 86 2.97 8.27 3.23
C ALA A 86 2.96 7.11 4.25
N VAL A 87 1.80 6.84 4.85
CA VAL A 87 1.57 5.67 5.71
C VAL A 87 0.58 4.74 5.02
N LEU A 88 1.01 3.50 4.79
CA LEU A 88 0.25 2.44 4.16
C LEU A 88 -0.12 1.41 5.23
N ILE A 89 -1.40 1.22 5.48
CA ILE A 89 -1.92 0.33 6.51
C ILE A 89 -2.41 -0.95 5.84
N GLY A 90 -2.06 -2.11 6.38
CA GLY A 90 -2.60 -3.39 5.94
C GLY A 90 -4.12 -3.42 5.99
N GLY A 91 -4.73 -4.26 5.16
CA GLY A 91 -6.18 -4.21 4.99
C GLY A 91 -7.00 -4.55 6.23
N ALA A 92 -8.27 -4.16 6.18
CA ALA A 92 -9.25 -4.34 7.24
C ALA A 92 -9.23 -5.80 7.75
N GLY A 93 -9.11 -5.99 9.07
CA GLY A 93 -9.02 -7.32 9.70
C GLY A 93 -7.61 -7.89 9.89
N GLN A 94 -6.60 -7.46 9.13
CA GLN A 94 -5.20 -7.80 9.42
C GLN A 94 -4.56 -6.77 10.34
N ALA A 95 -4.75 -5.48 10.04
CA ALA A 95 -3.94 -4.46 10.68
C ALA A 95 -4.36 -4.13 12.12
N ASN A 96 -5.59 -4.44 12.53
CA ASN A 96 -6.17 -3.93 13.77
C ASN A 96 -5.95 -2.40 13.92
N LEU A 97 -6.03 -1.70 12.78
CA LEU A 97 -5.81 -0.28 12.61
C LEU A 97 -6.48 0.15 11.30
N THR A 98 -7.22 1.25 11.31
CA THR A 98 -7.84 1.82 10.10
C THR A 98 -7.23 3.18 9.74
N VAL A 99 -7.46 3.63 8.52
CA VAL A 99 -7.09 4.99 8.07
C VAL A 99 -7.72 6.04 8.97
N ASP A 100 -9.01 5.93 9.25
CA ASP A 100 -9.74 6.87 10.10
C ASP A 100 -9.21 6.91 11.52
N GLN A 101 -8.79 5.78 12.07
CA GLN A 101 -8.19 5.74 13.40
C GLN A 101 -6.87 6.50 13.47
N VAL A 102 -6.04 6.39 12.42
CA VAL A 102 -4.78 7.13 12.32
C VAL A 102 -5.03 8.62 12.07
N LEU A 103 -5.93 8.97 11.14
CA LEU A 103 -6.23 10.36 10.78
C LEU A 103 -6.89 11.12 11.93
N ASN A 104 -7.76 10.47 12.70
CA ASN A 104 -8.47 11.09 13.83
C ASN A 104 -7.78 10.89 15.19
N ASN A 105 -6.58 10.28 15.20
CA ASN A 105 -5.83 9.97 16.42
C ASN A 105 -6.67 9.20 17.47
N SER A 106 -7.44 8.22 17.03
CA SER A 106 -8.37 7.46 17.88
C SER A 106 -7.93 6.01 18.15
N ALA A 107 -6.77 5.60 17.60
CA ALA A 107 -6.12 4.35 17.97
C ALA A 107 -5.45 4.49 19.35
N GLU A 108 -5.93 3.72 20.34
CA GLU A 108 -5.36 3.75 21.69
C GLU A 108 -3.86 3.39 21.67
N GLY A 109 -3.03 4.24 22.28
CA GLY A 109 -1.58 4.05 22.39
C GLY A 109 -0.77 4.36 21.12
N LEU A 110 -1.40 4.84 20.05
CA LEU A 110 -0.75 5.22 18.80
C LEU A 110 -1.09 6.67 18.45
N ASP A 111 -0.22 7.60 18.88
CA ASP A 111 -0.32 9.00 18.47
C ASP A 111 0.62 9.30 17.29
N LEU A 112 0.02 9.47 16.12
CA LEU A 112 0.73 9.85 14.88
C LEU A 112 0.32 11.24 14.38
N SER A 113 -0.40 12.03 15.18
CA SER A 113 -0.92 13.35 14.79
C SER A 113 0.18 14.36 14.42
N GLY A 114 1.41 14.12 14.88
CA GLY A 114 2.59 14.91 14.53
C GLY A 114 3.07 14.76 13.08
N LEU A 115 2.78 13.63 12.43
CA LEU A 115 3.28 13.30 11.08
C LEU A 115 2.75 14.26 10.01
N ARG A 116 3.61 14.61 9.04
CA ARG A 116 3.18 15.32 7.83
C ARG A 116 2.16 14.50 7.03
N ALA A 117 2.41 13.20 6.86
CA ALA A 117 1.49 12.29 6.18
C ALA A 117 0.07 12.29 6.79
N VAL A 118 -0.07 12.41 8.12
CA VAL A 118 -1.40 12.48 8.76
C VAL A 118 -2.08 13.81 8.48
N LYS A 119 -1.35 14.93 8.60
CA LYS A 119 -1.88 16.28 8.34
C LYS A 119 -2.30 16.47 6.88
N ASP A 120 -1.51 15.92 5.95
CA ASP A 120 -1.72 16.01 4.52
C ASP A 120 -2.61 14.87 3.97
N LYS A 121 -3.18 14.05 4.87
CA LYS A 121 -4.05 12.90 4.55
C LYS A 121 -3.43 11.90 3.57
N GLN A 122 -2.12 11.71 3.67
CA GLN A 122 -1.34 10.69 2.97
C GLN A 122 -1.30 9.38 3.76
N VAL A 123 -2.46 8.96 4.26
CA VAL A 123 -2.66 7.70 4.98
C VAL A 123 -3.62 6.86 4.16
N TYR A 124 -3.20 5.67 3.79
CA TYR A 124 -3.93 4.81 2.87
C TYR A 124 -4.02 3.40 3.44
N SER A 125 -5.09 2.72 3.12
CA SER A 125 -5.23 1.28 3.33
C SER A 125 -5.76 0.65 2.05
N ASN A 126 -5.74 -0.67 2.01
CA ASN A 126 -6.50 -1.45 1.03
C ASN A 126 -7.67 -2.11 1.79
N GLU A 127 -8.92 -1.97 1.38
CA GLU A 127 -10.07 -2.61 2.09
C GLU A 127 -10.29 -4.08 1.75
N LEU A 128 -9.19 -4.79 1.42
CA LEU A 128 -9.20 -6.17 0.94
C LEU A 128 -9.72 -6.27 -0.50
N GLY A 129 -8.92 -6.90 -1.37
CA GLY A 129 -9.51 -7.70 -2.45
C GLY A 129 -10.07 -9.00 -1.83
N MET A 130 -9.77 -10.15 -2.43
CA MET A 130 -10.06 -11.43 -1.76
C MET A 130 -9.21 -11.67 -0.49
N TRP A 131 -8.16 -10.88 -0.28
CA TRP A 131 -7.19 -11.00 0.81
C TRP A 131 -6.42 -9.68 1.00
N SER A 132 -5.60 -9.57 2.06
CA SER A 132 -4.74 -8.41 2.28
C SER A 132 -3.66 -8.27 1.19
N TRP A 133 -3.47 -7.05 0.69
CA TRP A 133 -2.62 -6.77 -0.48
C TRP A 133 -1.13 -6.70 -0.16
N PHE A 134 -0.73 -6.51 1.10
CA PHE A 134 0.69 -6.46 1.48
C PHE A 134 1.32 -7.82 1.79
N ILE A 135 0.60 -8.91 1.57
CA ILE A 135 1.09 -10.29 1.59
C ILE A 135 0.86 -10.95 0.23
N PRO A 136 1.60 -12.01 -0.16
CA PRO A 136 1.47 -12.61 -1.48
C PRO A 136 0.03 -13.04 -1.73
N ASN A 137 -0.54 -12.54 -2.82
CA ASN A 137 -1.95 -12.74 -3.14
C ASN A 137 -2.12 -12.74 -4.68
N PRO A 138 -3.19 -13.37 -5.20
CA PRO A 138 -3.42 -13.44 -6.64
C PRO A 138 -3.79 -12.08 -7.25
N ASP A 139 -4.06 -11.04 -6.45
CA ASP A 139 -4.34 -9.67 -6.90
C ASP A 139 -3.06 -8.80 -6.94
N ALA A 140 -1.88 -9.39 -6.68
CA ALA A 140 -0.57 -8.72 -6.72
C ALA A 140 -0.35 -7.77 -7.92
N PRO A 141 -0.79 -8.09 -9.15
CA PRO A 141 -0.69 -7.16 -10.28
C PRO A 141 -1.46 -5.84 -10.11
N LEU A 142 -2.61 -5.88 -9.44
CA LEU A 142 -3.40 -4.69 -9.11
C LEU A 142 -2.74 -3.87 -8.00
N VAL A 143 -2.12 -4.54 -7.02
CA VAL A 143 -1.39 -3.89 -5.91
C VAL A 143 -0.25 -3.01 -6.43
N ALA A 144 0.50 -3.48 -7.43
CA ALA A 144 1.60 -2.71 -8.01
C ALA A 144 1.12 -1.38 -8.63
N ASN A 145 0.03 -1.41 -9.38
CA ASN A 145 -0.56 -0.23 -10.02
C ASN A 145 -1.21 0.71 -8.99
N TRP A 146 -1.93 0.15 -8.02
CA TRP A 146 -2.54 0.92 -6.94
C TRP A 146 -1.46 1.65 -6.12
N LEU A 147 -0.37 0.95 -5.75
CA LEU A 147 0.71 1.52 -4.96
C LEU A 147 1.44 2.62 -5.74
N GLY A 148 1.75 2.37 -7.02
CA GLY A 148 2.35 3.36 -7.91
C GLY A 148 1.49 4.63 -8.04
N LYS A 149 0.20 4.48 -8.33
CA LYS A 149 -0.73 5.62 -8.45
C LYS A 149 -0.94 6.36 -7.12
N THR A 150 -0.94 5.63 -6.00
CA THR A 150 -1.10 6.22 -4.66
C THR A 150 0.10 7.11 -4.31
N LEU A 151 1.31 6.65 -4.59
CA LEU A 151 2.53 7.39 -4.24
C LEU A 151 2.93 8.45 -5.30
N TYR A 152 2.60 8.19 -6.56
CA TYR A 152 3.01 8.99 -7.72
C TYR A 152 1.84 9.20 -8.69
N PRO A 153 0.81 9.98 -8.33
CA PRO A 153 -0.39 10.12 -9.14
C PRO A 153 -0.14 10.67 -10.55
N ASP A 154 0.90 11.50 -10.73
CA ASP A 154 1.22 12.13 -12.01
C ASP A 154 1.76 11.11 -13.04
N GLU A 155 2.65 10.21 -12.63
CA GLU A 155 3.20 9.12 -13.47
C GLU A 155 2.15 8.03 -13.83
N PHE A 156 1.03 8.05 -13.11
CA PHE A 156 -0.10 7.14 -13.27
C PHE A 156 -1.39 7.90 -13.63
N SER A 157 -1.28 9.10 -14.19
CA SER A 157 -2.42 9.98 -14.49
C SER A 157 -3.39 9.39 -15.51
N ASP A 158 -2.90 8.58 -16.44
CA ASP A 158 -3.67 7.82 -17.44
C ASP A 158 -4.23 6.48 -16.94
N VAL A 159 -3.83 6.04 -15.74
CA VAL A 159 -4.26 4.75 -15.18
C VAL A 159 -5.62 4.89 -14.51
N ASP A 160 -6.64 4.25 -15.09
CA ASP A 160 -7.94 4.03 -14.48
C ASP A 160 -7.94 2.70 -13.70
N LEU A 161 -7.74 2.80 -12.38
CA LEU A 161 -7.70 1.60 -11.51
C LEU A 161 -9.04 0.85 -11.50
N VAL A 162 -10.18 1.53 -11.57
CA VAL A 162 -11.50 0.88 -11.55
C VAL A 162 -11.64 0.02 -12.80
N LYS A 163 -11.34 0.58 -13.97
CA LYS A 163 -11.34 -0.17 -15.23
C LYS A 163 -10.35 -1.34 -15.19
N GLN A 164 -9.13 -1.11 -14.71
CA GLN A 164 -8.10 -2.15 -14.62
C GLN A 164 -8.53 -3.31 -13.72
N VAL A 165 -9.12 -3.03 -12.56
CA VAL A 165 -9.67 -4.05 -11.64
C VAL A 165 -10.77 -4.86 -12.32
N LYS A 166 -11.73 -4.21 -13.00
CA LYS A 166 -12.79 -4.90 -13.73
C LYS A 166 -12.25 -5.84 -14.82
N GLU A 167 -11.31 -5.35 -15.63
CA GLU A 167 -10.66 -6.13 -16.68
C GLU A 167 -9.86 -7.31 -16.10
N TYR A 168 -9.18 -7.09 -14.98
CA TYR A 168 -8.45 -8.13 -14.26
C TYR A 168 -9.37 -9.23 -13.76
N TYR A 169 -10.45 -8.88 -13.05
CA TYR A 169 -11.39 -9.86 -12.52
C TYR A 169 -12.09 -10.65 -13.63
N LYS A 170 -12.45 -9.98 -14.73
CA LYS A 170 -13.01 -10.66 -15.90
C LYS A 170 -12.03 -11.65 -16.51
N LYS A 171 -10.77 -11.25 -16.72
CA LYS A 171 -9.78 -12.10 -17.39
C LYS A 171 -9.25 -13.23 -16.51
N ILE A 172 -9.06 -12.97 -15.22
CA ILE A 172 -8.46 -13.92 -14.29
C ILE A 172 -9.50 -14.84 -13.66
N TYR A 173 -10.64 -14.29 -13.25
CA TYR A 173 -11.68 -15.02 -12.50
C TYR A 173 -12.96 -15.26 -13.31
N ASN A 174 -13.07 -14.76 -14.55
CA ASN A 174 -14.29 -14.81 -15.35
C ASN A 174 -15.50 -14.19 -14.62
N PHE A 175 -15.24 -13.08 -13.92
CA PHE A 175 -16.22 -12.38 -13.12
C PHE A 175 -16.34 -10.92 -13.58
N ASP A 176 -17.54 -10.50 -13.97
CA ASP A 176 -17.83 -9.11 -14.34
C ASP A 176 -18.22 -8.31 -13.10
N LEU A 177 -17.33 -7.40 -12.66
CA LEU A 177 -17.60 -6.47 -11.56
C LEU A 177 -18.43 -5.27 -12.03
N SER A 178 -19.31 -4.77 -11.17
CA SER A 178 -19.85 -3.41 -11.29
C SER A 178 -18.77 -2.36 -10.96
N ASP A 179 -19.04 -1.09 -11.28
CA ASP A 179 -18.14 0.00 -10.89
C ASP A 179 -18.06 0.12 -9.37
N ASP A 180 -19.18 -0.05 -8.66
CA ASP A 180 -19.23 -0.02 -7.19
C ASP A 180 -18.38 -1.15 -6.59
N GLN A 181 -18.50 -2.37 -7.09
CA GLN A 181 -17.70 -3.50 -6.60
C GLN A 181 -16.19 -3.29 -6.85
N ALA A 182 -15.82 -2.76 -8.01
CA ALA A 182 -14.44 -2.45 -8.32
C ALA A 182 -13.91 -1.28 -7.45
N GLN A 183 -14.75 -0.29 -7.15
CA GLN A 183 -14.42 0.78 -6.20
C GLN A 183 -14.27 0.23 -4.79
N ASP A 184 -15.13 -0.66 -4.32
CA ASP A 184 -15.05 -1.25 -2.98
C ASP A 184 -13.74 -2.02 -2.79
N ILE A 185 -13.31 -2.78 -3.80
CA ILE A 185 -11.99 -3.46 -3.81
C ILE A 185 -10.83 -2.46 -3.67
N LEU A 186 -10.97 -1.26 -4.25
CA LEU A 186 -9.94 -0.21 -4.23
C LEU A 186 -10.02 0.69 -2.99
N ARG A 187 -11.21 0.89 -2.43
CA ARG A 187 -11.49 1.89 -1.39
C ARG A 187 -11.19 1.31 -0.02
N GLY A 188 -9.92 1.41 0.35
CA GLY A 188 -9.41 1.52 1.72
C GLY A 188 -9.91 2.74 2.52
N SER A 189 -11.20 2.85 2.83
CA SER A 189 -11.85 3.88 3.69
C SER A 189 -11.55 5.35 3.35
N THR A 190 -12.43 6.00 2.57
CA THR A 190 -12.69 7.44 2.70
C THR A 190 -14.21 7.66 2.71
N SER A 191 -14.84 7.42 3.85
CA SER A 191 -16.19 7.88 4.15
C SER A 191 -16.25 8.34 5.59
#